data_AF-A0A1I0YTX1-F1
#
_entry.id   AF-A0A1I0YTX1-F1
#
_cell.length_a   1.000
_cell.length_b   1.000
_cell.length_c   1.000
_cell.angle_alpha   90.00
_cell.angle_beta   90.00
_cell.angle_gamma   90.00
#
_symmetry.space_group_name_H-M   'P 1'
#
loop_
_entity.id
_entity.type
_entity.pdbx_description
1 polymer ?
#
loop_
_entity_poly.entity_id
_entity_poly.type
_entity_poly.pdbx_seq_one_letter_code
_entity_poly.pdbx_strand_id
1 'polypeptide(L)'
;MRTTARRAGQAVKKAAQKAGRVPAAPAPEPAPPTPADKKAERRRRLLASNLTELAIEFRTDKWGIHRYTPHYERHLQHLRRESFTLLELGIGGYKKRRKSGASMKMWRWFFPKATIVGLDIEDKTWLTRGHIHTYLGDQTDPAILHRIIEEQGVPLVVIDDGSHIPAHVRESFQILFPLLPDGAIYCIEDIQTSYWPAWGGELDPRARGTSMDLVKDLVDGLNHEEFLVEGYAPSYTDQWVRAVHCYHNLVIIEKGDNREGTNRDDVAHSFYGSSDLPDE
;
A
#
# COMPACT_ATOMS: atom_id res chain seq x y z
N MET A 1 -91.37 18.14 -2.96
CA MET A 1 -91.23 19.61 -3.02
C MET A 1 -89.92 20.02 -2.35
N ARG A 2 -89.10 20.81 -3.07
CA ARG A 2 -88.13 21.78 -2.55
C ARG A 2 -86.95 21.17 -1.77
N THR A 3 -85.81 20.78 -2.37
CA THR A 3 -84.93 21.58 -3.26
C THR A 3 -84.77 23.05 -2.83
N THR A 4 -84.53 23.34 -1.56
CA THR A 4 -84.05 24.68 -1.14
C THR A 4 -83.09 24.72 0.06
N ALA A 5 -82.74 23.61 0.72
CA ALA A 5 -81.84 23.64 1.89
C ALA A 5 -80.37 23.22 1.63
N ARG A 6 -80.04 22.69 0.44
CA ARG A 6 -78.68 22.17 0.16
C ARG A 6 -77.76 23.13 -0.60
N ARG A 7 -78.27 24.29 -1.06
CA ARG A 7 -77.48 25.29 -1.80
C ARG A 7 -76.88 26.40 -0.95
N ALA A 8 -77.34 26.61 0.29
CA ALA A 8 -76.76 27.62 1.19
C ALA A 8 -75.48 27.11 1.91
N GLY A 9 -75.42 25.82 2.29
CA GLY A 9 -74.27 25.26 3.00
C GLY A 9 -73.03 24.98 2.15
N GLN A 10 -73.19 24.81 0.83
CA GLN A 10 -72.06 24.60 -0.10
C GLN A 10 -71.41 25.91 -0.57
N ALA A 11 -72.14 27.03 -0.54
CA ALA A 11 -71.60 28.34 -0.90
C ALA A 11 -70.68 28.91 0.19
N VAL A 12 -70.99 28.69 1.47
CA VAL A 12 -70.16 29.18 2.60
C VAL A 12 -68.87 28.33 2.76
N LYS A 13 -68.92 27.02 2.51
CA LYS A 13 -67.71 26.17 2.52
C LYS A 13 -66.76 26.43 1.34
N LYS A 14 -67.27 26.87 0.18
CA LYS A 14 -66.42 27.26 -0.96
C LYS A 14 -65.78 28.65 -0.82
N ALA A 15 -66.37 29.55 -0.03
CA ALA A 15 -65.76 30.84 0.27
C ALA A 15 -64.62 30.74 1.31
N ALA A 16 -64.74 29.85 2.30
CA ALA A 16 -63.70 29.62 3.31
C ALA A 16 -62.49 28.81 2.80
N GLN A 17 -62.64 28.01 1.74
CA GLN A 17 -61.51 27.33 1.08
C GLN A 17 -60.74 28.21 0.08
N LYS A 18 -61.19 29.43 -0.18
CA LYS A 18 -60.56 30.37 -1.11
C LYS A 18 -59.86 31.55 -0.41
N ALA A 19 -59.85 31.57 0.92
CA ALA A 19 -59.11 32.53 1.71
C ALA A 19 -58.00 31.81 2.49
N GLY A 20 -56.75 32.07 2.10
CA GLY A 20 -55.61 31.86 3.00
C GLY A 20 -54.88 30.52 2.91
N ARG A 21 -54.26 30.23 1.76
CA ARG A 21 -52.91 29.65 1.77
C ARG A 21 -52.06 30.47 0.83
N VAL A 22 -51.46 31.54 1.38
CA VAL A 22 -50.26 32.11 0.78
C VAL A 22 -49.26 30.96 0.72
N PRO A 23 -48.69 30.62 -0.45
CA PRO A 23 -47.60 29.64 -0.47
C PRO A 23 -46.52 30.16 0.47
N ALA A 24 -46.12 29.36 1.45
CA ALA A 24 -44.96 29.69 2.26
C ALA A 24 -43.82 30.03 1.29
N ALA A 25 -43.20 31.20 1.46
CA ALA A 25 -42.07 31.59 0.65
C ALA A 25 -41.08 30.41 0.62
N PRO A 26 -40.54 30.04 -0.55
CA PRO A 26 -39.55 28.98 -0.62
C PRO A 26 -38.47 29.27 0.41
N ALA A 27 -38.10 28.26 1.19
CA ALA A 27 -37.02 28.39 2.17
C ALA A 27 -35.81 29.02 1.45
N PRO A 28 -35.15 30.01 2.06
CA PRO A 28 -34.02 30.68 1.42
C PRO A 28 -33.02 29.61 0.96
N GLU A 29 -32.57 29.71 -0.29
CA GLU A 29 -31.55 28.80 -0.80
C GLU A 29 -30.35 28.83 0.15
N PRO A 30 -29.79 27.65 0.50
CA PRO A 30 -28.64 27.60 1.38
C PRO A 30 -27.51 28.44 0.78
N ALA A 31 -26.88 29.27 1.61
CA ALA A 31 -25.77 30.10 1.19
C ALA A 31 -24.66 29.24 0.54
N PRO A 32 -23.98 29.72 -0.51
CA PRO A 32 -22.95 28.96 -1.18
C PRO A 32 -21.80 28.60 -0.21
N PRO A 33 -21.19 27.41 -0.34
CA PRO A 33 -20.19 26.94 0.61
C PRO A 33 -18.96 27.84 0.63
N THR A 34 -18.47 28.14 1.84
CA THR A 34 -17.29 28.98 2.06
C THR A 34 -16.00 28.24 1.63
N PRO A 35 -14.87 28.95 1.44
CA PRO A 35 -13.58 28.29 1.22
C PRO A 35 -13.19 27.30 2.33
N ALA A 36 -13.60 27.57 3.58
CA ALA A 36 -13.36 26.67 4.71
C ALA A 36 -14.20 25.39 4.60
N ASP A 37 -15.48 25.51 4.22
CA ASP A 37 -16.37 24.36 4.01
C ASP A 37 -15.84 23.46 2.90
N LYS A 38 -15.44 24.05 1.77
CA LYS A 38 -14.83 23.32 0.65
C LYS A 38 -13.56 22.57 1.06
N LYS A 39 -12.72 23.18 1.91
CA LYS A 39 -11.50 22.53 2.43
C LYS A 39 -11.82 21.38 3.37
N ALA A 40 -12.80 21.56 4.27
CA ALA A 40 -13.25 20.53 5.20
C ALA A 40 -13.89 19.35 4.46
N GLU A 41 -14.73 19.63 3.46
CA GLU A 41 -15.35 18.64 2.58
C GLU A 41 -14.28 17.84 1.81
N ARG A 42 -13.32 18.52 1.19
CA ARG A 42 -12.20 17.85 0.50
C ARG A 42 -11.42 16.95 1.45
N ARG A 43 -11.13 17.42 2.68
CA ARG A 43 -10.45 16.60 3.70
C ARG A 43 -11.27 15.36 4.04
N ARG A 44 -12.58 15.49 4.26
CA ARG A 44 -13.47 14.36 4.56
C ARG A 44 -13.49 13.34 3.42
N ARG A 45 -13.59 13.82 2.18
CA ARG A 45 -13.56 12.97 0.97
C ARG A 45 -12.26 12.17 0.89
N LEU A 46 -11.11 12.82 1.00
CA LEU A 46 -9.82 12.14 0.88
C LEU A 46 -9.58 11.11 1.98
N LEU A 47 -10.03 11.38 3.21
CA LEU A 47 -9.93 10.40 4.31
C LEU A 47 -10.84 9.19 4.11
N ALA A 48 -11.95 9.34 3.38
CA ALA A 48 -12.90 8.28 3.08
C ALA A 48 -12.52 7.47 1.83
N SER A 49 -11.67 8.02 0.95
CA SER A 49 -11.29 7.39 -0.30
C SER A 49 -10.51 6.09 -0.11
N ASN A 50 -10.69 5.16 -1.05
CA ASN A 50 -9.80 4.01 -1.22
C ASN A 50 -8.47 4.43 -1.88
N LEU A 51 -7.50 3.54 -1.89
CA LEU A 51 -6.15 3.83 -2.38
C LEU A 51 -6.13 4.15 -3.88
N THR A 52 -6.98 3.50 -4.66
CA THR A 52 -7.12 3.74 -6.11
C THR A 52 -7.62 5.17 -6.39
N GLU A 53 -8.63 5.64 -5.67
CA GLU A 53 -9.13 7.01 -5.78
C GLU A 53 -8.06 8.04 -5.39
N LEU A 54 -7.29 7.75 -4.34
CA LEU A 54 -6.19 8.61 -3.92
C LEU A 54 -5.06 8.63 -4.96
N ALA A 55 -4.74 7.50 -5.57
CA ALA A 55 -3.75 7.43 -6.66
C ALA A 55 -4.17 8.32 -7.84
N ILE A 56 -5.45 8.26 -8.23
CA ILE A 56 -6.02 9.11 -9.28
C ILE A 56 -5.95 10.60 -8.89
N GLU A 57 -6.36 10.96 -7.66
CA GLU A 57 -6.34 12.35 -7.16
C GLU A 57 -4.92 12.93 -7.18
N PHE A 58 -3.92 12.16 -6.75
CA PHE A 58 -2.54 12.62 -6.63
C PHE A 58 -1.66 12.33 -7.85
N ARG A 59 -2.21 11.62 -8.85
CA ARG A 59 -1.57 11.30 -10.13
C ARG A 59 -0.27 10.51 -9.97
N THR A 60 -0.27 9.55 -9.06
CA THR A 60 0.76 8.51 -9.04
C THR A 60 0.38 7.42 -10.05
N ASP A 61 1.40 6.85 -10.66
CA ASP A 61 1.37 5.74 -11.60
C ASP A 61 1.00 4.39 -10.99
N LYS A 62 1.01 4.26 -9.65
CA LYS A 62 0.53 3.08 -8.91
C LYS A 62 -0.89 2.64 -9.31
N TRP A 63 -1.68 3.54 -9.90
CA TRP A 63 -2.89 3.21 -10.67
C TRP A 63 -2.91 3.86 -12.06
N GLY A 64 -3.34 3.11 -13.07
CA GLY A 64 -3.47 3.55 -14.45
C GLY A 64 -2.34 3.00 -15.32
N ILE A 65 -1.09 3.41 -15.05
CA ILE A 65 0.10 2.80 -15.66
C ILE A 65 0.31 1.41 -15.06
N HIS A 66 0.27 1.33 -13.73
CA HIS A 66 0.28 0.08 -12.97
C HIS A 66 -1.11 -0.22 -12.39
N ARG A 67 -1.24 -1.38 -11.75
CA ARG A 67 -2.47 -1.83 -11.08
C ARG A 67 -2.20 -2.23 -9.63
N TYR A 68 -1.30 -1.51 -8.95
CA TYR A 68 -0.80 -1.87 -7.62
C TYR A 68 -1.79 -1.54 -6.49
N THR A 69 -2.60 -0.49 -6.65
CA THR A 69 -3.44 0.02 -5.55
C THR A 69 -4.40 -1.00 -4.92
N PRO A 70 -5.08 -1.91 -5.65
CA PRO A 70 -5.94 -2.91 -5.01
C PRO A 70 -5.16 -3.93 -4.17
N HIS A 71 -3.94 -4.28 -4.59
CA HIS A 71 -3.06 -5.18 -3.85
C HIS A 71 -2.56 -4.51 -2.57
N TYR A 72 -2.06 -3.27 -2.68
CA TYR A 72 -1.68 -2.49 -1.51
C TYR A 72 -2.83 -2.28 -0.53
N GLU A 73 -4.03 -1.95 -1.02
CA GLU A 73 -5.18 -1.78 -0.14
C GLU A 73 -5.53 -3.08 0.57
N ARG A 74 -5.56 -4.23 -0.13
CA ARG A 74 -5.78 -5.54 0.48
C ARG A 74 -4.84 -5.78 1.65
N HIS A 75 -3.55 -5.54 1.44
CA HIS A 75 -2.49 -5.86 2.41
C HIS A 75 -2.36 -4.82 3.53
N LEU A 76 -2.61 -3.55 3.26
CA LEU A 76 -2.30 -2.47 4.20
C LEU A 76 -3.53 -1.77 4.80
N GLN A 77 -4.76 -2.04 4.34
CA GLN A 77 -5.95 -1.34 4.83
C GLN A 77 -6.16 -1.46 6.34
N HIS A 78 -5.70 -2.55 6.95
CA HIS A 78 -5.83 -2.79 8.38
C HIS A 78 -5.01 -1.77 9.21
N LEU A 79 -3.98 -1.16 8.62
CA LEU A 79 -3.12 -0.15 9.26
C LEU A 79 -3.67 1.29 9.14
N ARG A 80 -4.79 1.53 8.44
CA ARG A 80 -5.30 2.91 8.16
C ARG A 80 -5.50 3.78 9.40
N ARG A 81 -5.76 3.17 10.55
CA ARG A 81 -6.04 3.87 11.82
C ARG A 81 -4.89 3.78 12.83
N GLU A 82 -3.82 3.11 12.46
CA GLU A 82 -2.66 2.84 13.30
C GLU A 82 -1.57 3.90 13.14
N SER A 83 -0.75 4.05 14.17
CA SER A 83 0.46 4.87 14.15
C SER A 83 1.66 3.97 13.93
N PHE A 84 2.32 4.15 12.80
CA PHE A 84 3.50 3.38 12.38
C PHE A 84 4.36 4.23 11.43
N THR A 85 5.56 3.76 11.14
CA THR A 85 6.42 4.38 10.13
C THR A 85 6.34 3.60 8.81
N LEU A 86 6.06 4.32 7.72
CA LEU A 86 6.13 3.83 6.35
C LEU A 86 7.36 4.47 5.69
N LEU A 87 8.27 3.66 5.18
CA LEU A 87 9.43 4.10 4.40
C LEU A 87 9.21 3.77 2.92
N GLU A 88 9.30 4.77 2.05
CA GLU A 88 9.30 4.63 0.59
C GLU A 88 10.70 4.99 0.05
N LEU A 89 11.38 4.03 -0.56
CA LEU A 89 12.60 4.24 -1.33
C LEU A 89 12.15 4.67 -2.73
N GLY A 90 12.57 5.86 -3.17
CA GLY A 90 12.09 6.49 -4.40
C GLY A 90 10.88 7.40 -4.19
N ILE A 91 11.10 8.71 -4.08
CA ILE A 91 10.01 9.71 -3.98
C ILE A 91 9.44 10.06 -5.37
N GLY A 92 10.20 9.75 -6.42
CA GLY A 92 9.78 9.86 -7.81
C GLY A 92 9.90 11.26 -8.39
N GLY A 93 9.52 11.36 -9.67
CA GLY A 93 9.65 12.57 -10.48
C GLY A 93 11.09 12.90 -10.90
N TYR A 94 12.09 12.10 -10.52
CA TYR A 94 13.50 12.31 -10.86
C TYR A 94 13.91 13.77 -10.55
N LYS A 95 14.61 14.43 -11.48
CA LYS A 95 14.97 15.86 -11.40
C LYS A 95 13.79 16.82 -11.57
N LYS A 96 12.60 16.33 -11.93
CA LYS A 96 11.43 17.17 -12.25
C LYS A 96 10.59 17.41 -10.99
N ARG A 97 10.92 18.47 -10.26
CA ARG A 97 10.23 18.92 -9.03
C ARG A 97 8.70 18.81 -9.07
N ARG A 98 8.05 19.21 -10.18
CA ARG A 98 6.58 19.21 -10.31
C ARG A 98 5.94 17.81 -10.35
N LYS A 99 6.72 16.76 -10.57
CA LYS A 99 6.26 15.36 -10.65
C LYS A 99 6.62 14.53 -9.41
N SER A 100 7.29 15.11 -8.42
CA SER A 100 7.75 14.37 -7.24
C SER A 100 6.70 14.25 -6.13
N GLY A 101 6.77 13.15 -5.36
CA GLY A 101 5.98 12.92 -4.15
C GLY A 101 4.49 12.70 -4.41
N ALA A 102 4.12 12.14 -5.56
CA ALA A 102 2.73 11.79 -5.86
C ALA A 102 2.23 10.66 -4.94
N SER A 103 3.01 9.58 -4.82
CA SER A 103 2.75 8.45 -3.93
C SER A 103 2.79 8.86 -2.45
N MET A 104 3.78 9.65 -2.03
CA MET A 104 3.84 10.18 -0.65
C MET A 104 2.55 10.93 -0.24
N LYS A 105 1.93 11.69 -1.16
CA LYS A 105 0.63 12.34 -0.89
C LYS A 105 -0.48 11.30 -0.74
N MET A 106 -0.51 10.30 -1.62
CA MET A 106 -1.45 9.17 -1.52
C MET A 106 -1.33 8.50 -0.14
N TRP A 107 -0.12 8.11 0.27
CA TRP A 107 0.14 7.46 1.56
C TRP A 107 -0.28 8.31 2.75
N ARG A 108 0.03 9.61 2.74
CA ARG A 108 -0.41 10.56 3.78
C ARG A 108 -1.92 10.58 4.00
N TRP A 109 -2.71 10.46 2.93
CA TRP A 109 -4.17 10.48 3.06
C TRP A 109 -4.76 9.11 3.40
N PHE A 110 -4.11 8.04 2.95
CA PHE A 110 -4.52 6.68 3.27
C PHE A 110 -4.19 6.31 4.74
N PHE A 111 -3.03 6.75 5.25
CA PHE A 111 -2.53 6.55 6.61
C PHE A 111 -2.37 7.88 7.37
N PRO A 112 -3.46 8.54 7.79
CA PRO A 112 -3.40 9.88 8.39
C PRO A 112 -2.65 9.96 9.73
N LYS A 113 -2.38 8.83 10.39
CA LYS A 113 -1.64 8.73 11.66
C LYS A 113 -0.23 8.15 11.52
N ALA A 114 0.17 7.72 10.33
CA ALA A 114 1.51 7.20 10.09
C ALA A 114 2.52 8.34 9.88
N THR A 115 3.78 8.05 10.18
CA THR A 115 4.94 8.83 9.73
C THR A 115 5.32 8.32 8.35
N ILE A 116 5.25 9.18 7.34
CA ILE A 116 5.59 8.84 5.95
C ILE A 116 7.00 9.35 5.67
N VAL A 117 7.91 8.44 5.42
CA VAL A 117 9.33 8.73 5.17
C VAL A 117 9.65 8.39 3.72
N GLY A 118 10.34 9.29 3.03
CA GLY A 118 10.85 9.07 1.68
C GLY A 118 12.36 9.21 1.62
N LEU A 119 13.03 8.31 0.91
CA LEU A 119 14.44 8.43 0.52
C LEU A 119 14.52 8.59 -0.99
N ASP A 120 15.30 9.55 -1.48
CA ASP A 120 15.53 9.75 -2.93
C ASP A 120 16.95 10.23 -3.16
N ILE A 121 17.55 9.84 -4.28
CA ILE A 121 18.89 10.26 -4.70
C ILE A 121 18.92 11.74 -5.13
N GLU A 122 17.75 12.30 -5.46
CA GLU A 122 17.57 13.71 -5.79
C GLU A 122 17.01 14.49 -4.59
N ASP A 123 17.41 15.76 -4.42
CA ASP A 123 16.94 16.56 -3.28
C ASP A 123 15.43 16.83 -3.34
N LYS A 124 14.70 16.20 -2.42
CA LYS A 124 13.26 16.39 -2.20
C LYS A 124 12.91 16.97 -0.83
N THR A 125 13.88 17.52 -0.09
CA THR A 125 13.70 18.05 1.28
C THR A 125 12.55 19.04 1.43
N TRP A 126 12.24 19.78 0.37
CA TRP A 126 11.10 20.70 0.28
C TRP A 126 9.71 20.04 0.38
N LEU A 127 9.61 18.72 0.28
CA LEU A 127 8.38 17.95 0.51
C LEU A 127 8.15 17.66 2.01
N THR A 128 9.18 17.78 2.85
CA THR A 128 9.07 17.57 4.29
C THR A 128 8.07 18.55 4.90
N ARG A 129 6.95 18.01 5.41
CA ARG A 129 5.87 18.81 6.02
C ARG A 129 4.88 17.93 6.80
N GLY A 130 4.62 18.31 8.05
CA GLY A 130 3.70 17.55 8.91
C GLY A 130 4.32 16.21 9.26
N HIS A 131 3.59 15.11 9.05
CA HIS A 131 4.09 13.74 9.21
C HIS A 131 4.77 13.17 7.95
N ILE A 132 5.20 14.02 7.00
CA ILE A 132 6.01 13.61 5.85
C ILE A 132 7.44 14.07 6.10
N HIS A 133 8.40 13.14 6.01
CA HIS A 133 9.83 13.35 6.17
C HIS A 133 10.54 12.85 4.92
N THR A 134 11.57 13.57 4.47
CA THR A 134 12.32 13.19 3.27
C THR A 134 13.82 13.28 3.52
N TYR A 135 14.55 12.33 2.93
CA TYR A 135 15.98 12.18 3.03
C TYR A 135 16.59 12.16 1.64
N LEU A 136 17.76 12.79 1.51
CA LEU A 136 18.60 12.72 0.33
C LEU A 136 19.65 11.64 0.55
N GLY A 137 19.71 10.65 -0.33
CA GLY A 137 20.71 9.60 -0.25
C GLY A 137 20.47 8.46 -1.23
N ASP A 138 21.41 7.52 -1.26
CA ASP A 138 21.31 6.29 -2.05
C ASP A 138 20.59 5.20 -1.24
N GLN A 139 19.69 4.45 -1.87
CA GLN A 139 18.98 3.34 -1.21
C GLN A 139 19.91 2.19 -0.80
N THR A 140 21.12 2.15 -1.35
CA THR A 140 22.15 1.15 -1.05
C THR A 140 23.11 1.59 0.04
N ASP A 141 22.97 2.80 0.59
CA ASP A 141 23.83 3.30 1.66
C ASP A 141 23.26 2.91 3.04
N PRO A 142 23.90 1.99 3.80
CA PRO A 142 23.41 1.61 5.11
C PRO A 142 23.41 2.78 6.10
N ALA A 143 24.31 3.75 5.97
CA ALA A 143 24.41 4.86 6.93
C ALA A 143 23.16 5.76 6.89
N ILE A 144 22.63 6.06 5.69
CA ILE A 144 21.40 6.85 5.58
C ILE A 144 20.18 6.04 6.04
N LEU A 145 20.13 4.73 5.76
CA LEU A 145 19.03 3.86 6.19
C LEU A 145 18.99 3.71 7.72
N HIS A 146 20.13 3.52 8.37
CA HIS A 146 20.23 3.52 9.84
C HIS A 146 19.83 4.87 10.43
N ARG A 147 20.31 5.97 9.85
CA ARG A 147 19.92 7.32 10.29
C ARG A 147 18.41 7.55 10.20
N ILE A 148 17.76 7.10 9.12
CA ILE A 148 16.30 7.19 8.98
C ILE A 148 15.60 6.44 10.13
N ILE A 149 16.04 5.21 10.41
CA ILE A 149 15.47 4.40 11.48
C ILE A 149 15.66 5.06 12.86
N GLU A 150 16.84 5.62 13.12
CA GLU A 150 17.14 6.34 14.37
C GLU A 150 16.26 7.58 14.54
N GLU A 151 16.05 8.36 13.47
CA GLU A 151 15.32 9.63 13.53
C GLU A 151 13.79 9.45 13.47
N GLN A 152 13.28 8.44 12.75
CA GLN A 152 11.84 8.27 12.46
C GLN A 152 11.23 7.00 13.05
N GLY A 153 12.03 6.14 13.68
CA GLY A 153 11.64 4.83 14.16
C GLY A 153 11.69 3.75 13.08
N VAL A 154 11.76 2.49 13.52
CA VAL A 154 11.81 1.33 12.62
C VAL A 154 10.52 1.25 11.79
N PRO A 155 10.59 1.14 10.46
CA PRO A 155 9.40 1.06 9.63
C PRO A 155 8.66 -0.27 9.81
N LEU A 156 7.34 -0.20 9.89
CA LEU A 156 6.46 -1.37 9.80
C LEU A 156 6.19 -1.72 8.33
N VAL A 157 6.24 -0.73 7.43
CA VAL A 157 6.05 -0.92 6.00
C VAL A 157 7.22 -0.27 5.26
N VAL A 158 7.87 -1.05 4.40
CA VAL A 158 8.87 -0.57 3.43
C VAL A 158 8.34 -0.77 2.02
N ILE A 159 8.49 0.23 1.17
CA ILE A 159 8.18 0.17 -0.26
C ILE A 159 9.45 0.53 -1.01
N ASP A 160 10.02 -0.44 -1.73
CA ASP A 160 11.12 -0.22 -2.66
C ASP A 160 10.58 0.09 -4.06
N ASP A 161 10.53 1.38 -4.38
CA ASP A 161 10.12 1.98 -5.64
C ASP A 161 11.24 2.91 -6.16
N GLY A 162 12.49 2.50 -5.92
CA GLY A 162 13.69 3.32 -6.08
C GLY A 162 14.30 3.29 -7.47
N SER A 163 15.50 2.73 -7.61
CA SER A 163 16.22 2.69 -8.89
C SER A 163 15.73 1.59 -9.84
N HIS A 164 15.09 0.56 -9.27
CA HIS A 164 14.71 -0.70 -9.92
C HIS A 164 15.90 -1.49 -10.49
N ILE A 165 17.15 -1.10 -10.19
CA ILE A 165 18.34 -1.86 -10.56
C ILE A 165 18.38 -3.09 -9.63
N PRO A 166 18.44 -4.33 -10.16
CA PRO A 166 18.34 -5.52 -9.33
C PRO A 166 19.34 -5.58 -8.18
N ALA A 167 20.59 -5.16 -8.42
CA ALA A 167 21.60 -5.08 -7.37
C ALA A 167 21.20 -4.13 -6.22
N HIS A 168 20.56 -2.99 -6.53
CA HIS A 168 20.16 -2.01 -5.52
C HIS A 168 18.95 -2.50 -4.71
N VAL A 169 17.99 -3.14 -5.38
CA VAL A 169 16.83 -3.76 -4.72
C VAL A 169 17.30 -4.82 -3.73
N ARG A 170 18.21 -5.71 -4.16
CA ARG A 170 18.77 -6.76 -3.30
C ARG A 170 19.56 -6.18 -2.13
N GLU A 171 20.40 -5.17 -2.36
CA GLU A 171 21.20 -4.54 -1.32
C GLU A 171 20.31 -3.86 -0.26
N SER A 172 19.35 -3.04 -0.70
CA SER A 172 18.43 -2.37 0.23
C SER A 172 17.55 -3.35 1.02
N PHE A 173 17.10 -4.44 0.39
CA PHE A 173 16.40 -5.52 1.08
C PHE A 173 17.29 -6.19 2.13
N GLN A 174 18.54 -6.52 1.78
CA GLN A 174 19.51 -7.15 2.67
C GLN A 174 19.82 -6.27 3.90
N ILE A 175 19.91 -4.95 3.71
CA ILE A 175 20.14 -3.99 4.81
C ILE A 175 18.89 -3.87 5.69
N LEU A 176 17.72 -3.64 5.09
CA LEU A 176 16.52 -3.23 5.82
C LEU A 176 15.79 -4.42 6.46
N PHE A 177 15.61 -5.52 5.73
CA PHE A 177 14.73 -6.62 6.16
C PHE A 177 15.09 -7.18 7.55
N PRO A 178 16.38 -7.38 7.91
CA PRO A 178 16.76 -7.81 9.26
C PRO A 178 16.39 -6.82 10.36
N LEU A 179 16.34 -5.51 10.05
CA LEU A 179 16.05 -4.44 11.00
C LEU A 179 14.55 -4.26 11.28
N LEU A 180 13.68 -4.78 10.40
CA LEU A 180 12.23 -4.62 10.53
C LEU A 180 11.66 -5.40 11.73
N PRO A 181 10.56 -4.95 12.35
CA PRO A 181 9.90 -5.72 13.41
C PRO A 181 9.17 -6.95 12.85
N ASP A 182 8.79 -7.88 13.74
CA ASP A 182 7.84 -8.93 13.41
C ASP A 182 6.51 -8.34 12.90
N GLY A 183 5.91 -8.97 11.89
CA GLY A 183 4.70 -8.47 11.23
C GLY A 183 4.92 -7.31 10.25
N ALA A 184 6.18 -6.90 10.01
CA ALA A 184 6.49 -5.88 9.01
C ALA A 184 6.24 -6.37 7.58
N ILE A 185 5.97 -5.42 6.68
CA ILE A 185 5.70 -5.66 5.28
C ILE A 185 6.77 -4.97 4.43
N TYR A 186 7.45 -5.72 3.57
CA TYR A 186 8.39 -5.20 2.58
C TYR A 186 7.83 -5.38 1.18
N CYS A 187 7.65 -4.30 0.44
CA CYS A 187 7.15 -4.31 -0.93
C CYS A 187 8.26 -3.99 -1.92
N ILE A 188 8.30 -4.69 -3.06
CA ILE A 188 9.20 -4.43 -4.18
C ILE A 188 8.33 -4.12 -5.40
N GLU A 189 8.46 -2.91 -5.94
CA GLU A 189 7.81 -2.51 -7.19
C GLU A 189 8.71 -2.70 -8.41
N ASP A 190 8.09 -2.78 -9.58
CA ASP A 190 8.73 -2.78 -10.88
C ASP A 190 9.76 -3.89 -11.12
N ILE A 191 9.44 -5.09 -10.63
CA ILE A 191 10.33 -6.25 -10.72
C ILE A 191 10.64 -6.72 -12.16
N GLN A 192 9.93 -6.22 -13.17
CA GLN A 192 10.18 -6.51 -14.60
C GLN A 192 11.60 -6.17 -15.03
N THR A 193 12.28 -5.22 -14.38
CA THR A 193 13.66 -4.86 -14.69
C THR A 193 14.64 -6.00 -14.46
N SER A 194 14.25 -7.02 -13.67
CA SER A 194 14.98 -8.30 -13.55
C SER A 194 15.22 -8.97 -14.90
N TYR A 195 14.37 -8.69 -15.89
CA TYR A 195 14.45 -9.28 -17.22
C TYR A 195 15.06 -8.34 -18.28
N TRP A 196 15.53 -7.15 -17.86
CA TRP A 196 15.96 -6.08 -18.77
C TRP A 196 17.44 -5.75 -18.55
N PRO A 197 18.35 -6.21 -19.44
CA PRO A 197 19.79 -5.97 -19.30
C PRO A 197 20.20 -4.50 -19.17
N ALA A 198 19.46 -3.58 -19.79
CA ALA A 198 19.72 -2.15 -19.68
C ALA A 198 19.56 -1.58 -18.25
N TRP A 199 18.90 -2.31 -17.36
CA TRP A 199 18.74 -1.99 -15.93
C TRP A 199 19.55 -2.92 -15.02
N GLY A 200 20.46 -3.74 -15.57
CA GLY A 200 21.22 -4.74 -14.80
C GLY A 200 20.45 -6.02 -14.51
N GLY A 201 19.34 -6.26 -15.21
CA GLY A 201 18.67 -7.56 -15.26
C GLY A 201 19.29 -8.51 -16.28
N GLU A 202 18.63 -9.64 -16.52
CA GLU A 202 19.14 -10.72 -17.34
C GLU A 202 18.08 -11.23 -18.32
N LEU A 203 18.52 -11.72 -19.49
CA LEU A 203 17.59 -12.28 -20.48
C LEU A 203 17.04 -13.64 -20.06
N ASP A 204 17.85 -14.46 -19.39
CA ASP A 204 17.42 -15.74 -18.85
C ASP A 204 16.62 -15.51 -17.56
N PRO A 205 15.33 -15.90 -17.50
CA PRO A 205 14.54 -15.77 -16.29
C PRO A 205 15.12 -16.51 -15.09
N ARG A 206 15.99 -17.50 -15.27
CA ARG A 206 16.65 -18.27 -14.20
C ARG A 206 18.01 -17.72 -13.78
N ALA A 207 18.47 -16.62 -14.37
CA ALA A 207 19.74 -16.03 -14.01
C ALA A 207 19.75 -15.56 -12.54
N ARG A 208 20.89 -15.80 -11.88
CA ARG A 208 21.11 -15.42 -10.49
C ARG A 208 21.38 -13.93 -10.35
N GLY A 209 21.13 -13.37 -9.17
CA GLY A 209 21.47 -11.99 -8.83
C GLY A 209 20.45 -10.93 -9.25
N THR A 210 19.33 -11.32 -9.85
CA THR A 210 18.22 -10.41 -10.18
C THR A 210 17.25 -10.23 -8.99
N SER A 211 16.31 -9.28 -9.07
CA SER A 211 15.27 -9.13 -8.04
C SER A 211 14.30 -10.32 -8.06
N MET A 212 13.98 -10.84 -9.26
CA MET A 212 13.18 -12.07 -9.39
C MET A 212 13.91 -13.31 -8.87
N ASP A 213 15.23 -13.36 -8.96
CA ASP A 213 16.03 -14.41 -8.35
C ASP A 213 15.93 -14.38 -6.82
N LEU A 214 16.02 -13.20 -6.20
CA LEU A 214 15.74 -13.02 -4.77
C LEU A 214 14.35 -13.55 -4.42
N VAL A 215 13.32 -13.15 -5.16
CA VAL A 215 11.93 -13.58 -4.88
C VAL A 215 11.75 -15.09 -4.98
N LYS A 216 12.43 -15.76 -5.92
CA LYS A 216 12.40 -17.22 -6.02
C LYS A 216 13.03 -17.89 -4.81
N ASP A 217 14.21 -17.39 -4.40
CA ASP A 217 14.86 -17.87 -3.17
C ASP A 217 13.94 -17.70 -1.96
N LEU A 218 13.22 -16.57 -1.85
CA LEU A 218 12.26 -16.36 -0.75
C LEU A 218 11.07 -17.33 -0.80
N VAL A 219 10.56 -17.65 -1.99
CA VAL A 219 9.43 -18.58 -2.16
C VAL A 219 9.84 -20.01 -1.82
N ASP A 220 11.03 -20.45 -2.26
CA ASP A 220 11.57 -21.75 -1.89
C ASP A 220 11.81 -21.80 -0.36
N GLY A 221 12.42 -20.75 0.20
CA GLY A 221 12.74 -20.60 1.62
C GLY A 221 11.56 -20.67 2.59
N LEU A 222 10.33 -20.39 2.13
CA LEU A 222 9.12 -20.61 2.92
C LEU A 222 9.04 -22.06 3.43
N ASN A 223 9.57 -23.03 2.67
CA ASN A 223 9.48 -24.46 2.95
C ASN A 223 10.81 -25.05 3.43
N HIS A 224 11.74 -24.23 3.92
CA HIS A 224 13.10 -24.66 4.23
C HIS A 224 13.19 -25.82 5.23
N GLU A 225 12.24 -25.95 6.17
CA GLU A 225 12.20 -27.05 7.14
C GLU A 225 11.88 -28.41 6.48
N GLU A 226 11.43 -28.41 5.23
CA GLU A 226 11.13 -29.62 4.45
C GLU A 226 12.31 -30.06 3.56
N PHE A 227 13.39 -29.29 3.48
CA PHE A 227 14.50 -29.59 2.59
C PHE A 227 15.29 -30.81 3.09
N LEU A 228 15.47 -31.79 2.20
CA LEU A 228 16.30 -33.00 2.43
C LEU A 228 17.75 -32.83 1.97
N VAL A 229 18.17 -31.59 1.74
CA VAL A 229 19.51 -31.29 1.22
C VAL A 229 20.52 -31.47 2.34
N GLU A 230 21.43 -32.44 2.17
CA GLU A 230 22.48 -32.72 3.16
C GLU A 230 23.33 -31.46 3.42
N GLY A 231 23.50 -31.11 4.70
CA GLY A 231 24.29 -29.95 5.11
C GLY A 231 23.63 -28.59 4.85
N TYR A 232 22.37 -28.56 4.42
CA TYR A 232 21.64 -27.30 4.29
C TYR A 232 21.44 -26.62 5.65
N ALA A 233 21.78 -25.33 5.70
CA ALA A 233 21.56 -24.47 6.85
C ALA A 233 20.61 -23.35 6.43
N PRO A 234 19.48 -23.13 7.14
CA PRO A 234 18.53 -22.09 6.79
C PRO A 234 19.18 -20.71 6.87
N SER A 235 18.97 -19.90 5.83
CA SER A 235 19.35 -18.50 5.81
C SER A 235 18.50 -17.67 6.77
N TYR A 236 18.89 -16.41 6.99
CA TYR A 236 18.07 -15.49 7.79
C TYR A 236 16.66 -15.33 7.21
N THR A 237 16.54 -15.21 5.89
CA THR A 237 15.25 -15.07 5.22
C THR A 237 14.40 -16.33 5.31
N ASP A 238 15.02 -17.51 5.27
CA ASP A 238 14.29 -18.78 5.44
C ASP A 238 13.55 -18.81 6.78
N GLN A 239 14.19 -18.32 7.85
CA GLN A 239 13.61 -18.32 9.20
C GLN A 239 12.66 -17.14 9.48
N TRP A 240 12.71 -16.05 8.70
CA TRP A 240 12.06 -14.79 9.04
C TRP A 240 11.13 -14.22 7.95
N VAL A 241 10.95 -14.93 6.84
CA VAL A 241 9.94 -14.62 5.83
C VAL A 241 8.79 -15.58 6.01
N ARG A 242 7.62 -15.06 6.37
CA ARG A 242 6.42 -15.87 6.63
C ARG A 242 5.50 -15.98 5.42
N ALA A 243 5.52 -14.99 4.53
CA ALA A 243 4.73 -15.03 3.31
C ALA A 243 5.34 -14.19 2.19
N VAL A 244 5.14 -14.63 0.95
CA VAL A 244 5.51 -13.91 -0.27
C VAL A 244 4.28 -13.86 -1.19
N HIS A 245 3.80 -12.65 -1.50
CA HIS A 245 2.66 -12.42 -2.38
C HIS A 245 3.14 -11.81 -3.69
N CYS A 246 3.10 -12.61 -4.76
CA CYS A 246 3.54 -12.20 -6.09
C CYS A 246 2.36 -11.73 -6.95
N TYR A 247 2.45 -10.50 -7.45
CA TYR A 247 1.56 -9.92 -8.46
C TYR A 247 2.39 -9.46 -9.67
N HIS A 248 1.72 -9.06 -10.75
CA HIS A 248 2.42 -8.50 -11.89
C HIS A 248 3.17 -7.22 -11.48
N ASN A 249 4.49 -7.28 -11.51
CA ASN A 249 5.43 -6.20 -11.19
C ASN A 249 5.37 -5.67 -9.75
N LEU A 250 4.79 -6.44 -8.83
CA LEU A 250 4.73 -6.10 -7.41
C LEU A 250 4.89 -7.38 -6.59
N VAL A 251 5.81 -7.35 -5.64
CA VAL A 251 5.98 -8.41 -4.64
C VAL A 251 5.81 -7.82 -3.26
N ILE A 252 5.04 -8.49 -2.40
CA ILE A 252 4.80 -8.09 -1.02
C ILE A 252 5.25 -9.23 -0.12
N ILE A 253 6.18 -8.94 0.78
CA ILE A 253 6.84 -9.90 1.67
C ILE A 253 6.40 -9.58 3.09
N GLU A 254 5.92 -10.59 3.81
CA GLU A 254 5.61 -10.48 5.24
C GLU A 254 6.76 -11.04 6.06
N LYS A 255 7.32 -10.19 6.92
CA LYS A 255 8.29 -10.62 7.93
C LYS A 255 7.56 -11.30 9.09
N GLY A 256 8.07 -12.46 9.49
CA GLY A 256 7.66 -13.12 10.71
C GLY A 256 8.37 -14.45 10.90
N ASP A 257 8.20 -15.05 12.08
CA ASP A 257 8.76 -16.38 12.36
C ASP A 257 8.23 -17.42 11.37
N ASN A 258 9.14 -18.12 10.67
CA ASN A 258 8.86 -19.18 9.72
C ASN A 258 9.41 -20.54 10.19
N ARG A 259 9.40 -20.78 11.50
CA ARG A 259 9.87 -22.04 12.11
C ARG A 259 8.69 -22.78 12.72
N GLU A 260 7.70 -23.07 11.88
CA GLU A 260 6.46 -23.78 12.28
C GLU A 260 6.74 -25.27 12.58
N GLY A 261 7.86 -25.80 12.09
CA GLY A 261 8.28 -27.19 12.17
C GLY A 261 7.75 -28.00 10.99
N THR A 262 8.55 -28.99 10.55
CA THR A 262 8.08 -30.01 9.61
C THR A 262 7.09 -30.96 10.29
N ASN A 263 6.04 -31.34 9.56
CA ASN A 263 5.13 -32.40 9.96
C ASN A 263 5.36 -33.72 9.19
N ARG A 264 6.46 -33.80 8.43
CA ARG A 264 6.75 -34.90 7.50
C ARG A 264 6.65 -36.26 8.17
N ASP A 265 7.31 -36.44 9.31
CA ASP A 265 7.41 -37.76 9.95
C ASP A 265 6.06 -38.22 10.55
N ASP A 266 5.19 -37.29 10.94
CA ASP A 266 3.84 -37.57 11.45
C ASP A 266 2.82 -37.81 10.33
N VAL A 267 2.93 -37.08 9.20
CA VAL A 267 1.94 -37.07 8.11
C VAL A 267 2.27 -38.09 7.00
N ALA A 268 3.55 -38.29 6.66
CA ALA A 268 3.95 -39.21 5.59
C ALA A 268 3.45 -40.63 5.88
N HIS A 269 3.65 -41.11 7.12
CA HIS A 269 3.25 -42.44 7.54
C HIS A 269 1.72 -42.63 7.58
N SER A 270 0.96 -41.56 7.80
CA SER A 270 -0.50 -41.63 7.98
C SER A 270 -1.30 -41.39 6.70
N PHE A 271 -0.79 -40.63 5.73
CA PHE A 271 -1.54 -40.25 4.52
C PHE A 271 -0.89 -40.65 3.19
N TYR A 272 0.44 -40.80 3.12
CA TYR A 272 1.15 -40.90 1.84
C TYR A 272 2.01 -42.16 1.65
N GLY A 273 2.23 -42.97 2.70
CA GLY A 273 3.10 -44.15 2.65
C GLY A 273 4.55 -43.83 3.05
N SER A 274 5.49 -44.77 2.86
CA SER A 274 6.91 -44.47 3.16
C SER A 274 7.45 -43.44 2.18
N SER A 275 8.19 -42.46 2.70
CA SER A 275 8.86 -41.41 1.93
C SER A 275 10.23 -41.86 1.42
N ASP A 276 10.37 -43.15 1.11
CA ASP A 276 11.63 -43.68 0.58
C ASP A 276 11.87 -43.03 -0.79
N LEU A 277 13.09 -42.52 -0.98
CA LEU A 277 13.50 -42.05 -2.31
C LEU A 277 13.40 -43.23 -3.28
N PRO A 278 12.97 -43.02 -4.53
CA PRO A 278 13.03 -44.07 -5.54
C PRO A 278 14.49 -44.55 -5.65
N ASP A 279 14.69 -45.88 -5.62
CA ASP A 279 16.00 -46.48 -5.84
C ASP A 279 16.60 -45.96 -7.17
N GLU A 280 17.90 -45.63 -7.15
CA GLU A 280 18.66 -45.07 -8.28
C GLU A 280 18.63 -45.94 -9.56
#